data_AF-A0A3Q8XRX0-F1
#
_entry.id   AF-A0A3Q8XRX0-F1
#
_cell.length_a   1.000
_cell.length_b   1.000
_cell.length_c   1.000
_cell.angle_alpha   90.00
_cell.angle_beta   90.00
_cell.angle_gamma   90.00
#
_symmetry.space_group_name_H-M   'P 1'
#
loop_
_entity.id
_entity.type
_entity.pdbx_description
1 polymer ?
#
loop_
_entity_poly.entity_id
_entity_poly.type
_entity_poly.pdbx_seq_one_letter_code
_entity_poly.pdbx_strand_id
1 'polypeptide(L)'
;MIGQGLKPRGAGWSGQAAVAQIFSSEDPESLRGPQFELAWCDELAKWRHPDETFDMLQFGLRLGQRPRQLVTTTPRAVPLLKRIMADPTTACVRIATQDNSANLAPGFLEAIEGRYGGTRLGRQELGGELIEDPAEGHLLKQVFDLGEVSRAGQAFRAELRSMAQQLDAVRGRVYGRRCDANLGDHRCRVTLDAPELTGMGTVTAVANGAKLRVIGIESFEDGWFRYGLATWQSGVNTGVSVAVLNHTRHDDGTEIELWSPMADAPQEGDTLQLTSGCDKTFKTCREKFANVLNFKGFPHLPGSDFAYGYAGENGLHDGAPVVP
;
A
#
# COMPACT_ATOMS: atom_id res chain seq x y z
N MET A 1 5.35 6.72 -40.43
CA MET A 1 4.39 6.26 -41.47
C MET A 1 5.04 6.46 -42.83
N ILE A 2 4.99 5.47 -43.73
CA ILE A 2 5.43 5.58 -45.12
C ILE A 2 4.23 5.33 -46.04
N GLY A 3 3.77 6.32 -46.79
CA GLY A 3 2.76 6.17 -47.84
C GLY A 3 3.44 6.02 -49.20
N GLN A 4 3.21 4.91 -49.92
CA GLN A 4 3.66 4.76 -51.30
C GLN A 4 2.51 5.07 -52.28
N GLY A 5 2.78 6.00 -53.19
CA GLY A 5 1.89 6.36 -54.28
C GLY A 5 2.57 6.10 -55.62
N LEU A 6 2.03 5.21 -56.44
CA LEU A 6 2.40 5.08 -57.84
C LEU A 6 1.66 6.17 -58.63
N LYS A 7 2.37 7.22 -59.08
CA LYS A 7 1.84 8.15 -60.09
C LYS A 7 2.21 7.62 -61.48
N PRO A 8 1.25 7.29 -62.36
CA PRO A 8 1.57 7.15 -63.78
C PRO A 8 1.89 8.56 -64.30
N ARG A 9 3.15 8.83 -64.68
CA ARG A 9 3.45 9.98 -65.53
C ARG A 9 3.19 9.59 -66.98
N GLY A 10 2.58 10.52 -67.71
CA GLY A 10 2.18 10.35 -69.10
C GLY A 10 3.31 9.92 -70.03
N ALA A 11 2.87 9.35 -71.15
CA ALA A 11 3.61 8.83 -72.29
C ALA A 11 5.09 9.21 -72.38
N GLY A 12 5.94 8.19 -72.23
CA GLY A 12 7.37 8.24 -72.53
C GLY A 12 8.19 7.77 -71.34
N TRP A 13 8.98 6.70 -71.54
CA TRP A 13 9.87 5.99 -70.61
C TRP A 13 9.28 4.75 -69.93
N SER A 14 9.88 3.60 -70.26
CA SER A 14 9.57 2.23 -69.82
C SER A 14 10.07 1.91 -68.41
N GLY A 15 9.87 2.81 -67.45
CA GLY A 15 10.26 2.60 -66.05
C GLY A 15 9.31 3.30 -65.09
N GLN A 16 8.37 2.56 -64.51
CA GLN A 16 7.53 3.07 -63.42
C GLN A 16 8.39 3.24 -62.17
N ALA A 17 8.67 4.47 -61.75
CA ALA A 17 9.29 4.76 -60.47
C ALA A 17 8.22 4.78 -59.37
N ALA A 18 8.38 3.95 -58.34
CA ALA A 18 7.58 4.02 -57.12
C ALA A 18 7.98 5.27 -56.31
N VAL A 19 7.00 6.01 -55.78
CA VAL A 19 7.24 7.17 -54.91
C VAL A 19 6.76 6.85 -53.51
N ALA A 20 7.61 7.08 -52.51
CA ALA A 20 7.28 6.95 -51.09
C ALA A 20 7.33 8.33 -50.42
N GLN A 21 6.37 8.61 -49.55
CA GLN A 21 6.27 9.81 -48.73
C GLN A 21 6.23 9.40 -47.25
N ILE A 22 6.91 10.16 -46.39
CA ILE A 22 7.00 9.85 -44.96
C ILE A 22 6.19 10.87 -44.18
N PHE A 23 5.33 10.38 -43.29
CA PHE A 23 4.48 11.19 -42.42
C PHE A 23 4.70 10.81 -40.96
N SER A 24 4.56 11.79 -40.08
CA SER A 24 4.58 11.59 -38.62
C SER A 24 3.18 11.31 -38.11
N SER A 25 3.05 10.37 -37.17
CA SER A 25 1.79 10.14 -36.44
C SER A 25 1.49 11.23 -35.39
N GLU A 26 2.36 12.22 -35.26
CA GLU A 26 2.12 13.37 -34.38
C GLU A 26 1.39 14.51 -35.09
N ASP A 27 1.28 14.47 -36.42
CA ASP A 27 0.62 15.49 -37.22
C ASP A 27 -0.41 14.84 -38.16
N PRO A 28 -1.62 14.52 -37.65
CA PRO A 28 -2.71 13.95 -38.46
C PRO A 28 -3.08 14.81 -39.67
N GLU A 29 -2.99 16.13 -39.55
CA GLU A 29 -3.38 17.08 -40.62
C GLU A 29 -2.45 17.00 -41.83
N SER A 30 -1.20 16.58 -41.65
CA SER A 30 -0.28 16.35 -42.78
C SER A 30 -0.79 15.31 -43.79
N LEU A 31 -1.70 14.42 -43.38
CA LEU A 31 -2.33 13.42 -44.25
C LEU A 31 -3.55 13.96 -45.01
N ARG A 32 -3.99 15.19 -44.72
CA ARG A 32 -5.08 15.84 -45.43
C ARG A 32 -4.60 16.35 -46.80
N GLY A 33 -5.04 15.70 -47.87
CA GLY A 33 -4.73 16.08 -49.24
C GLY A 33 -3.97 15.02 -50.04
N PRO A 34 -2.88 14.42 -49.50
CA PRO A 34 -2.23 13.26 -50.08
C PRO A 34 -3.19 12.09 -50.39
N GLN A 35 -2.80 11.25 -51.34
CA GLN A 35 -3.56 10.08 -51.76
C GLN A 35 -2.61 8.92 -52.01
N PHE A 36 -2.97 7.72 -51.54
CA PHE A 36 -2.11 6.55 -51.53
C PHE A 36 -2.83 5.32 -52.06
N GLU A 37 -2.05 4.41 -52.64
CA GLU A 37 -2.47 3.04 -52.93
C GLU A 37 -1.98 2.08 -51.83
N LEU A 38 -0.81 2.37 -51.24
CA LEU A 38 -0.21 1.57 -50.18
C LEU A 38 0.22 2.45 -48.99
N ALA A 39 0.04 1.94 -47.77
CA ALA A 39 0.55 2.57 -46.56
C ALA A 39 1.28 1.56 -45.65
N TRP A 40 2.33 2.03 -44.99
CA TRP A 40 3.01 1.31 -43.93
C TRP A 40 3.01 2.13 -42.63
N CYS A 41 2.30 1.60 -41.65
CA CYS A 41 2.12 2.11 -40.31
C CYS A 41 3.08 1.43 -39.35
N ASP A 42 4.27 2.01 -39.20
CA ASP A 42 5.28 1.50 -38.28
C ASP A 42 5.06 1.98 -36.84
N GLU A 43 5.31 1.08 -35.89
CA GLU A 43 5.16 1.26 -34.43
C GLU A 43 3.80 1.87 -34.02
N LEU A 44 2.72 1.39 -34.62
CA LEU A 44 1.36 1.91 -34.43
C LEU A 44 0.96 2.00 -32.94
N ALA A 45 1.40 1.04 -32.11
CA ALA A 45 1.07 1.05 -30.68
C ALA A 45 1.79 2.16 -29.87
N LYS A 46 2.71 2.91 -30.48
CA LYS A 46 3.43 4.05 -29.89
C LYS A 46 2.93 5.41 -30.42
N TRP A 47 1.97 5.43 -31.33
CA TRP A 47 1.47 6.68 -31.90
C TRP A 47 0.80 7.57 -30.85
N ARG A 48 1.08 8.87 -30.92
CA ARG A 48 0.56 9.88 -30.00
C ARG A 48 -0.92 10.20 -30.24
N HIS A 49 -1.31 10.29 -31.51
CA HIS A 49 -2.69 10.56 -31.96
C HIS A 49 -3.19 9.40 -32.82
N PRO A 50 -3.35 8.18 -32.24
CA PRO A 50 -3.53 6.96 -33.02
C PRO A 50 -4.80 6.99 -33.88
N ASP A 51 -5.95 7.30 -33.29
CA ASP A 51 -7.24 7.28 -34.01
C ASP A 51 -7.32 8.39 -35.06
N GLU A 52 -6.97 9.64 -34.71
CA GLU A 52 -6.99 10.77 -35.64
C GLU A 52 -6.08 10.54 -36.86
N THR A 53 -4.85 10.08 -36.61
CA THR A 53 -3.88 9.79 -37.67
C THR A 53 -4.36 8.64 -38.56
N PHE A 54 -4.87 7.57 -37.95
CA PHE A 54 -5.34 6.39 -38.68
C PHE A 54 -6.57 6.73 -39.53
N ASP A 55 -7.54 7.47 -39.00
CA ASP A 55 -8.73 7.88 -39.72
C ASP A 55 -8.38 8.80 -40.92
N MET A 56 -7.46 9.76 -40.74
CA MET A 56 -6.98 10.58 -41.86
C MET A 56 -6.28 9.75 -42.94
N LEU A 57 -5.50 8.73 -42.54
CA LEU A 57 -4.90 7.79 -43.49
C LEU A 57 -5.96 7.00 -44.27
N GLN A 58 -7.05 6.56 -43.62
CA GLN A 58 -8.13 5.86 -44.31
C GLN A 58 -8.79 6.73 -45.39
N PHE A 59 -8.91 8.05 -45.17
CA PHE A 59 -9.38 8.97 -46.20
C PHE A 59 -8.39 9.18 -47.36
N GLY A 60 -7.09 8.98 -47.11
CA GLY A 60 -6.02 9.05 -48.10
C GLY A 60 -5.84 7.78 -48.93
N LEU A 61 -6.19 6.59 -48.41
CA LEU A 61 -6.05 5.29 -49.09
C LEU A 61 -7.17 5.06 -50.12
N ARG A 62 -7.03 5.64 -51.31
CA ARG A 62 -8.08 5.66 -52.35
C ARG A 62 -7.58 5.55 -53.79
N LEU A 63 -6.30 5.29 -54.00
CA LEU A 63 -5.74 5.05 -55.33
C LEU A 63 -5.73 3.55 -55.65
N GLY A 64 -5.86 3.22 -56.94
CA GLY A 64 -5.84 1.84 -57.42
C GLY A 64 -7.15 1.09 -57.17
N GLN A 65 -7.18 -0.21 -57.49
CA GLN A 65 -8.38 -1.06 -57.34
C GLN A 65 -8.51 -1.64 -55.93
N ARG A 66 -7.39 -1.81 -55.22
CA ARG A 66 -7.34 -2.46 -53.90
C ARG A 66 -6.27 -1.78 -53.04
N PRO A 67 -6.57 -0.60 -52.46
CA PRO A 67 -5.67 0.03 -51.50
C PRO A 67 -5.33 -0.93 -50.36
N ARG A 68 -4.07 -0.98 -49.93
CA ARG A 68 -3.66 -1.85 -48.81
C ARG A 68 -2.83 -1.09 -47.80
N GLN A 69 -2.81 -1.61 -46.59
CA GLN A 69 -1.96 -1.10 -45.53
C GLN A 69 -1.28 -2.24 -44.76
N LEU A 70 -0.06 -1.97 -44.32
CA LEU A 70 0.74 -2.83 -43.46
C LEU A 70 0.91 -2.14 -42.11
N VAL A 71 0.66 -2.85 -41.02
CA VAL A 71 0.94 -2.38 -39.66
C VAL A 71 2.05 -3.25 -39.08
N THR A 72 3.12 -2.62 -38.61
CA THR A 72 4.19 -3.28 -37.85
C THR A 72 4.26 -2.64 -36.47
N THR A 73 4.28 -3.45 -35.41
CA THR A 73 4.36 -2.93 -34.04
C THR A 73 4.75 -4.04 -33.10
N THR A 74 5.43 -3.67 -32.01
CA THR A 74 5.40 -4.52 -30.82
C THR A 74 4.00 -4.42 -30.20
N PRO A 75 3.30 -5.55 -29.94
CA PRO A 75 1.90 -5.51 -29.56
C PRO A 75 1.71 -4.93 -28.16
N ARG A 76 0.99 -3.81 -28.07
CA ARG A 76 0.42 -3.28 -26.82
C ARG A 76 -1.09 -3.27 -26.93
N ALA A 77 -1.77 -3.47 -25.81
CA ALA A 77 -3.24 -3.54 -25.72
C ALA A 77 -3.94 -2.18 -25.90
N VAL A 78 -3.61 -1.44 -26.97
CA VAL A 78 -4.23 -0.17 -27.32
C VAL A 78 -5.52 -0.39 -28.12
N PRO A 79 -6.57 0.45 -27.94
CA PRO A 79 -7.87 0.24 -28.60
C PRO A 79 -7.78 0.11 -30.13
N LEU A 80 -7.00 0.97 -30.79
CA LEU A 80 -6.86 0.94 -32.25
C LEU A 80 -6.29 -0.38 -32.76
N LEU A 81 -5.22 -0.90 -32.15
CA LEU A 81 -4.61 -2.16 -32.57
C LEU A 81 -5.58 -3.33 -32.39
N LYS A 82 -6.32 -3.37 -31.26
CA LYS A 82 -7.37 -4.37 -31.03
C LYS A 82 -8.45 -4.31 -32.10
N ARG A 83 -8.90 -3.10 -32.45
CA ARG A 83 -9.88 -2.86 -33.52
C ARG A 83 -9.38 -3.38 -34.87
N ILE A 84 -8.14 -3.08 -35.24
CA ILE A 84 -7.52 -3.55 -36.49
C ILE A 84 -7.41 -5.09 -36.49
N MET A 85 -6.95 -5.69 -35.39
CA MET A 85 -6.78 -7.15 -35.29
C MET A 85 -8.12 -7.92 -35.28
N ALA A 86 -9.19 -7.30 -34.76
CA ALA A 86 -10.52 -7.88 -34.73
C ALA A 86 -11.28 -7.76 -36.07
N ASP A 87 -10.81 -6.92 -36.98
CA ASP A 87 -11.42 -6.75 -38.30
C ASP A 87 -11.20 -8.04 -39.14
N PRO A 88 -12.28 -8.66 -39.66
CA PRO A 88 -12.16 -9.90 -40.45
C PRO A 88 -11.40 -9.72 -41.77
N THR A 89 -11.16 -8.49 -42.22
CA THR A 89 -10.36 -8.18 -43.41
C THR A 89 -8.86 -8.10 -43.11
N THR A 90 -8.46 -8.12 -41.83
CA THR A 90 -7.07 -8.05 -41.41
C THR A 90 -6.44 -9.44 -41.35
N ALA A 91 -5.37 -9.64 -42.13
CA ALA A 91 -4.46 -10.76 -41.94
C ALA A 91 -3.43 -10.42 -40.86
N CYS A 92 -3.40 -11.18 -39.77
CA CYS A 92 -2.46 -10.98 -38.66
C CYS A 92 -1.39 -12.07 -38.66
N VAL A 93 -0.12 -11.65 -38.57
CA VAL A 93 1.03 -12.53 -38.39
C VAL A 93 1.78 -12.07 -37.15
N ARG A 94 2.21 -13.02 -36.31
CA ARG A 94 3.08 -12.77 -35.16
C ARG A 94 4.47 -13.29 -35.49
N ILE A 95 5.49 -12.53 -35.13
CA ILE A 95 6.89 -12.86 -35.39
C ILE A 95 7.60 -12.79 -34.05
N ALA A 96 8.10 -13.93 -33.58
CA ALA A 96 8.93 -14.00 -32.38
C ALA A 96 10.40 -13.77 -32.75
N THR A 97 11.20 -13.31 -31.79
CA THR A 97 12.65 -13.14 -31.97
C THR A 97 13.31 -14.47 -32.34
N GLN A 98 12.80 -15.59 -31.81
CA GLN A 98 13.30 -16.92 -32.08
C GLN A 98 13.11 -17.36 -33.54
N ASP A 99 12.07 -16.85 -34.23
CA ASP A 99 11.80 -17.15 -35.64
C ASP A 99 12.91 -16.60 -36.55
N ASN A 100 13.63 -15.56 -36.10
CA ASN A 100 14.75 -14.95 -36.82
C ASN A 100 16.12 -15.46 -36.33
N SER A 101 16.17 -16.55 -35.55
CA SER A 101 17.39 -17.03 -34.89
C SER A 101 18.56 -17.30 -35.85
N ALA A 102 18.30 -17.75 -37.08
CA ALA A 102 19.34 -17.98 -38.09
C ALA A 102 20.11 -16.72 -38.50
N ASN A 103 19.52 -15.53 -38.30
CA ASN A 103 20.12 -14.23 -38.62
C ASN A 103 20.63 -13.49 -37.37
N LEU A 104 20.51 -14.09 -36.17
CA LEU A 104 20.89 -13.47 -34.91
C LEU A 104 22.13 -14.14 -34.32
N ALA A 105 22.98 -13.34 -33.67
CA ALA A 105 24.15 -13.89 -33.00
C ALA A 105 23.70 -14.80 -31.83
N PRO A 106 24.24 -16.03 -31.70
CA PRO A 106 23.84 -16.93 -30.62
C PRO A 106 23.97 -16.32 -29.22
N GLY A 107 25.05 -15.57 -28.97
CA GLY A 107 25.25 -14.88 -27.69
C GLY A 107 24.28 -13.73 -27.43
N PHE A 108 23.70 -13.12 -28.48
CA PHE A 108 22.64 -12.13 -28.31
C PHE A 108 21.36 -12.81 -27.83
N LEU A 109 20.96 -13.92 -28.46
CA LEU A 109 19.79 -14.71 -28.06
C LEU A 109 19.91 -15.19 -26.61
N GLU A 110 21.07 -15.74 -26.24
CA GLU A 110 21.34 -16.17 -24.86
C GLU A 110 21.21 -15.01 -23.86
N ALA A 111 21.74 -13.82 -24.20
CA ALA A 111 21.68 -12.66 -23.32
C ALA A 111 20.25 -12.12 -23.12
N ILE A 112 19.44 -12.03 -24.19
CA ILE A 112 18.06 -11.55 -24.08
C ILE A 112 17.16 -12.58 -23.41
N GLU A 113 17.34 -13.87 -23.70
CA GLU A 113 16.57 -14.95 -23.08
C GLU A 113 16.93 -15.09 -21.61
N GLY A 114 18.22 -15.02 -21.25
CA GLY A 114 18.64 -15.04 -19.85
C GLY A 114 18.13 -13.85 -19.02
N ARG A 115 17.91 -12.69 -19.64
CA ARG A 115 17.44 -11.48 -18.94
C ARG A 115 15.92 -11.36 -18.90
N TYR A 116 15.24 -11.70 -20.00
CA TYR A 116 13.82 -11.42 -20.18
C TYR A 116 12.97 -12.68 -20.38
N GLY A 117 13.59 -13.84 -20.63
CA GLY A 117 12.91 -15.11 -20.75
C GLY A 117 12.05 -15.41 -19.53
N GLY A 118 10.85 -15.96 -19.77
CA GLY A 118 9.85 -16.23 -18.71
C GLY A 118 9.21 -14.98 -18.07
N THR A 119 9.64 -13.76 -18.41
CA THR A 119 9.02 -12.53 -17.91
C THR A 119 7.87 -12.07 -18.81
N ARG A 120 6.96 -11.25 -18.26
CA ARG A 120 5.92 -10.57 -19.03
C ARG A 120 6.51 -9.71 -20.15
N LEU A 121 7.63 -9.03 -19.89
CA LEU A 121 8.31 -8.21 -20.89
C LEU A 121 8.88 -9.08 -22.02
N GLY A 122 9.44 -10.25 -21.69
CA GLY A 122 9.92 -11.21 -22.68
C GLY A 122 8.80 -11.74 -23.57
N ARG A 123 7.65 -12.12 -23.00
CA ARG A 123 6.48 -12.55 -23.79
C ARG A 123 6.02 -11.50 -24.81
N GLN A 124 6.02 -10.23 -24.42
CA GLN A 124 5.63 -9.12 -25.29
C GLN A 124 6.71 -8.76 -26.33
N GLU A 125 7.93 -8.47 -25.88
CA GLU A 125 9.00 -7.93 -26.72
C GLU A 125 9.77 -9.01 -27.49
N LEU A 126 9.88 -10.23 -26.96
CA LEU A 126 10.54 -11.35 -27.63
C LEU A 126 9.54 -12.29 -28.30
N GLY A 127 8.42 -12.58 -27.63
CA GLY A 127 7.39 -13.50 -28.13
C GLY A 127 6.35 -12.86 -29.06
N GLY A 128 6.29 -11.54 -29.14
CA GLY A 128 5.28 -10.84 -29.96
C GLY A 128 3.85 -11.14 -29.49
N GLU A 129 3.66 -11.41 -28.20
CA GLU A 129 2.34 -11.70 -27.63
C GLU A 129 1.61 -10.40 -27.26
N LEU A 130 0.34 -10.29 -27.66
CA LEU A 130 -0.57 -9.27 -27.14
C LEU A 130 -1.08 -9.71 -25.76
N ILE A 131 -0.53 -9.12 -24.70
CA ILE A 131 -0.90 -9.44 -23.31
C ILE A 131 -2.03 -8.51 -22.86
N GLU A 132 -3.20 -9.09 -22.58
CA GLU A 132 -4.43 -8.35 -22.20
C GLU A 132 -4.82 -8.48 -20.71
N ASP A 133 -4.11 -9.30 -19.93
CA ASP A 133 -4.50 -9.65 -18.57
C ASP A 133 -4.54 -8.40 -17.63
N PRO A 134 -5.72 -8.04 -17.08
CA PRO A 134 -5.87 -6.91 -16.16
C PRO A 134 -5.07 -7.06 -14.87
N ALA A 135 -4.90 -8.28 -14.36
CA ALA A 135 -4.19 -8.53 -13.10
C ALA A 135 -2.69 -8.17 -13.20
N GLU A 136 -2.13 -8.21 -14.41
CA GLU A 136 -0.72 -7.92 -14.69
C GLU A 136 -0.48 -6.48 -15.22
N GLY A 137 -1.51 -5.62 -15.24
CA GLY A 137 -1.48 -4.29 -15.85
C GLY A 137 -1.59 -3.09 -14.90
N HIS A 138 -1.72 -3.33 -13.59
CA HIS A 138 -1.84 -2.25 -12.61
C HIS A 138 -0.45 -1.79 -12.14
N LEU A 139 -0.08 -0.56 -12.51
CA LEU A 139 1.04 0.14 -11.87
C LEU A 139 0.51 0.87 -10.62
N LEU A 140 1.04 0.52 -9.45
CA LEU A 140 0.81 1.28 -8.24
C LEU A 140 1.36 2.70 -8.44
N LYS A 141 0.46 3.68 -8.62
CA LYS A 141 0.85 5.08 -8.84
C LYS A 141 1.30 5.74 -7.54
N GLN A 142 0.48 5.64 -6.50
CA GLN A 142 0.72 6.29 -5.21
C GLN A 142 0.03 5.51 -4.09
N VAL A 143 0.64 5.55 -2.90
CA VAL A 143 0.08 5.04 -1.65
C VAL A 143 -0.12 6.24 -0.74
N PHE A 144 -1.29 6.31 -0.12
CA PHE A 144 -1.65 7.34 0.84
C PHE A 144 -2.12 6.69 2.14
N ASP A 145 -1.81 7.32 3.26
CA ASP A 145 -2.41 7.00 4.55
C ASP A 145 -3.68 7.84 4.71
N LEU A 146 -4.75 7.24 5.24
CA LEU A 146 -5.95 7.99 5.59
C LEU A 146 -5.69 8.80 6.85
N GLY A 147 -5.79 10.13 6.72
CA GLY A 147 -5.68 11.10 7.82
C GLY A 147 -7.00 11.30 8.54
N GLU A 148 -7.35 12.56 8.80
CA GLU A 148 -8.62 12.87 9.45
C GLU A 148 -9.81 12.45 8.56
N VAL A 149 -10.79 11.80 9.18
CA VAL A 149 -12.08 11.50 8.57
C VAL A 149 -13.15 12.27 9.31
N SER A 150 -13.82 13.18 8.60
CA SER A 150 -14.94 13.96 9.13
C SER A 150 -16.22 13.63 8.38
N ARG A 151 -17.36 13.66 9.08
CA ARG A 151 -18.68 13.41 8.50
C ARG A 151 -19.55 14.65 8.65
N ALA A 152 -20.16 15.07 7.55
CA ALA A 152 -21.15 16.15 7.53
C ALA A 152 -22.39 15.68 6.77
N GLY A 153 -23.50 15.50 7.48
CA GLY A 153 -24.73 14.93 6.91
C GLY A 153 -24.52 13.50 6.40
N GLN A 154 -24.85 13.28 5.12
CA GLN A 154 -24.69 11.98 4.43
C GLN A 154 -23.36 11.85 3.68
N ALA A 155 -22.49 12.85 3.73
CA ALA A 155 -21.16 12.81 3.12
C ALA A 155 -20.07 12.66 4.18
N PHE A 156 -18.96 12.03 3.79
CA PHE A 156 -17.73 12.06 4.57
C PHE A 156 -16.61 12.68 3.74
N ARG A 157 -15.67 13.30 4.44
CA ARG A 157 -14.41 13.76 3.90
C ARG A 157 -13.31 12.99 4.59
N ALA A 158 -12.46 12.33 3.81
CA ALA A 158 -11.25 11.70 4.30
C ALA A 158 -10.03 12.43 3.73
N GLU A 159 -9.11 12.81 4.59
CA GLU A 159 -7.83 13.37 4.21
C GLU A 159 -6.90 12.25 3.69
N LEU A 160 -6.25 12.47 2.55
CA LEU A 160 -5.22 11.57 2.02
C LEU A 160 -3.84 12.16 2.30
N ARG A 161 -3.07 11.51 3.17
CA ARG A 161 -1.73 11.95 3.55
C ARG A 161 -0.69 11.16 2.76
N SER A 162 0.24 11.87 2.14
CA SER A 162 1.33 11.23 1.39
C SER A 162 2.33 10.55 2.34
N MET A 163 3.19 9.68 1.79
CA MET A 163 4.26 9.04 2.56
C MET A 163 5.19 10.04 3.26
N ALA A 164 5.31 11.27 2.75
CA ALA A 164 6.14 12.31 3.38
C ALA A 164 5.67 12.68 4.80
N GLN A 165 4.39 12.48 5.12
CA GLN A 165 3.85 12.69 6.47
C GLN A 165 4.60 11.88 7.53
N GLN A 166 5.14 10.71 7.17
CA GLN A 166 5.88 9.86 8.10
C GLN A 166 7.21 10.49 8.54
N LEU A 167 7.72 11.46 7.79
CA LEU A 167 8.94 12.22 8.12
C LEU A 167 8.70 13.27 9.20
N ASP A 168 7.47 13.79 9.32
CA ASP A 168 7.09 14.76 10.35
C ASP A 168 6.81 14.10 11.71
N ALA A 169 6.81 12.76 11.76
CA ALA A 169 6.71 12.05 13.02
C ALA A 169 7.96 12.36 13.86
N VAL A 170 7.77 12.84 15.09
CA VAL A 170 8.86 13.02 16.05
C VAL A 170 9.45 11.64 16.36
N ARG A 171 10.56 11.31 15.69
CA ARG A 171 11.31 10.07 15.88
C ARG A 171 12.41 10.33 16.90
N GLY A 172 12.32 9.67 18.03
CA GLY A 172 13.30 9.79 19.10
C GLY A 172 12.75 9.30 20.42
N ARG A 173 13.64 9.05 21.37
CA ARG A 173 13.24 8.70 22.73
C ARG A 173 13.33 9.93 23.60
N VAL A 174 12.30 10.16 24.39
CA VAL A 174 12.38 11.11 25.50
C VAL A 174 13.05 10.39 26.66
N TYR A 175 14.13 10.97 27.18
CA TYR A 175 14.76 10.48 28.40
C TYR A 175 13.88 10.85 29.59
N GLY A 176 13.25 9.86 30.21
CA GLY A 176 12.39 10.05 31.38
C GLY A 176 12.38 8.84 32.30
N ARG A 177 11.88 9.02 33.52
CA ARG A 177 11.86 7.95 34.55
C ARG A 177 10.92 6.79 34.20
N ARG A 178 9.85 7.07 33.45
CA ARG A 178 8.87 6.06 33.04
C ARG A 178 9.35 5.29 31.80
N CYS A 179 8.89 4.06 31.66
CA CYS A 179 9.12 3.24 30.47
C CYS A 179 8.43 3.85 29.25
N ASP A 180 9.16 3.92 28.13
CA ASP A 180 8.64 4.38 26.84
C ASP A 180 8.21 3.22 25.90
N ALA A 181 8.31 1.97 26.36
CA ALA A 181 7.89 0.80 25.60
C ALA A 181 6.41 0.47 25.84
N ASN A 182 5.74 -0.06 24.81
CA ASN A 182 4.41 -0.65 24.95
C ASN A 182 4.52 -2.05 25.60
N LEU A 183 3.58 -2.37 26.48
CA LEU A 183 3.59 -3.67 27.16
C LEU A 183 3.44 -4.77 26.11
N GLY A 184 4.34 -5.77 26.12
CA GLY A 184 4.36 -6.85 25.14
C GLY A 184 4.93 -6.50 23.76
N ASP A 185 5.39 -5.27 23.53
CA ASP A 185 6.07 -4.94 22.26
C ASP A 185 7.48 -5.57 22.16
N HIS A 186 8.13 -5.46 21.01
CA HIS A 186 9.47 -6.01 20.77
C HIS A 186 10.57 -5.45 21.70
N ARG A 187 10.34 -4.30 22.35
CA ARG A 187 11.26 -3.67 23.30
C ARG A 187 11.00 -4.18 24.71
N CYS A 188 9.75 -4.40 25.08
CA CYS A 188 9.29 -4.88 26.38
C CYS A 188 9.40 -6.41 26.50
N ARG A 189 8.89 -7.16 25.52
CA ARG A 189 8.99 -8.63 25.40
C ARG A 189 8.28 -9.45 26.49
N VAL A 190 7.41 -8.84 27.28
CA VAL A 190 6.52 -9.59 28.18
C VAL A 190 5.51 -10.36 27.35
N THR A 191 5.39 -11.66 27.56
CA THR A 191 4.31 -12.47 26.96
C THR A 191 3.04 -12.27 27.77
N LEU A 192 1.95 -11.88 27.11
CA LEU A 192 0.69 -11.46 27.77
C LEU A 192 -0.38 -12.54 27.79
N ASP A 193 -0.10 -13.73 27.29
CA ASP A 193 -0.98 -14.90 27.28
C ASP A 193 -0.89 -15.73 28.58
N ALA A 194 -0.01 -15.35 29.51
CA ALA A 194 0.13 -16.01 30.79
C ALA A 194 -1.16 -15.88 31.62
N PRO A 195 -1.65 -16.97 32.25
CA PRO A 195 -2.88 -16.94 33.06
C PRO A 195 -2.87 -15.92 34.20
N GLU A 196 -1.69 -15.61 34.75
CA GLU A 196 -1.51 -14.60 35.80
C GLU A 196 -1.72 -13.16 35.30
N LEU A 197 -1.63 -12.96 33.98
CA LEU A 197 -1.77 -11.67 33.33
C LEU A 197 -3.11 -11.54 32.58
N THR A 198 -3.94 -12.58 32.57
CA THR A 198 -5.23 -12.59 31.88
C THR A 198 -6.36 -13.06 32.77
N GLY A 199 -7.49 -12.35 32.78
CA GLY A 199 -8.71 -12.75 33.49
C GLY A 199 -9.92 -12.80 32.56
N MET A 200 -10.85 -13.71 32.81
CA MET A 200 -12.12 -13.79 32.08
C MET A 200 -13.24 -13.20 32.91
N GLY A 201 -13.80 -12.08 32.46
CA GLY A 201 -14.90 -11.38 33.10
C GLY A 201 -16.23 -11.62 32.40
N THR A 202 -17.31 -11.77 33.16
CA THR A 202 -18.69 -11.76 32.66
C THR A 202 -19.40 -10.51 33.19
N VAL A 203 -20.03 -9.74 32.30
CA VAL A 203 -20.77 -8.52 32.65
C VAL A 203 -22.03 -8.88 33.43
N THR A 204 -22.20 -8.28 34.61
CA THR A 204 -23.39 -8.44 35.46
C THR A 204 -24.27 -7.21 35.52
N ALA A 205 -23.70 -6.03 35.27
CA ALA A 205 -24.45 -4.80 35.11
C ALA A 205 -23.67 -3.78 34.28
N VAL A 206 -24.38 -2.91 33.57
CA VAL A 206 -23.81 -1.82 32.78
C VAL A 206 -24.31 -0.50 33.34
N ALA A 207 -23.46 0.21 34.09
CA ALA A 207 -23.82 1.50 34.68
C ALA A 207 -23.90 2.59 33.59
N ASN A 208 -22.98 2.54 32.63
CA ASN A 208 -23.03 3.32 31.39
C ASN A 208 -22.11 2.66 30.34
N GLY A 209 -22.00 3.24 29.14
CA GLY A 209 -21.21 2.67 28.04
C GLY A 209 -19.70 2.49 28.30
N ALA A 210 -19.16 3.00 29.41
CA ALA A 210 -17.77 2.84 29.82
C ALA A 210 -17.58 2.18 31.20
N LYS A 211 -18.62 2.07 32.04
CA LYS A 211 -18.53 1.50 33.40
C LYS A 211 -19.36 0.23 33.52
N LEU A 212 -18.69 -0.86 33.86
CA LEU A 212 -19.23 -2.21 33.90
C LEU A 212 -19.01 -2.83 35.28
N ARG A 213 -20.00 -3.58 35.76
CA ARG A 213 -19.83 -4.57 36.82
C ARG A 213 -19.56 -5.92 36.18
N VAL A 214 -18.53 -6.61 36.66
CA VAL A 214 -18.13 -7.92 36.15
C VAL A 214 -17.83 -8.89 37.30
N ILE A 215 -17.96 -10.17 36.99
CA ILE A 215 -17.56 -11.30 37.84
C ILE A 215 -16.56 -12.20 37.10
N GLY A 216 -15.87 -13.09 37.81
CA GLY A 216 -14.91 -14.07 37.24
C GLY A 216 -13.43 -13.62 37.30
N ILE A 217 -13.16 -12.47 37.92
CA ILE A 217 -11.84 -11.88 38.07
C ILE A 217 -11.51 -11.47 39.51
N GLU A 218 -12.29 -11.96 40.48
CA GLU A 218 -12.20 -11.57 41.89
C GLU A 218 -10.88 -12.00 42.55
N SER A 219 -10.17 -12.96 41.93
CA SER A 219 -8.84 -13.45 42.33
C SER A 219 -7.71 -12.46 42.09
N PHE A 220 -7.92 -11.46 41.22
CA PHE A 220 -6.90 -10.47 40.89
C PHE A 220 -6.96 -9.29 41.85
N GLU A 221 -5.80 -8.72 42.16
CA GLU A 221 -5.71 -7.55 43.05
C GLU A 221 -6.35 -6.29 42.44
N ASP A 222 -6.71 -5.36 43.31
CA ASP A 222 -7.21 -4.05 42.89
C ASP A 222 -6.22 -3.36 41.93
N GLY A 223 -6.73 -2.78 40.84
CA GLY A 223 -5.88 -2.15 39.83
C GLY A 223 -5.06 -3.11 38.95
N TRP A 224 -5.16 -4.43 39.11
CA TRP A 224 -4.38 -5.39 38.29
C TRP A 224 -4.56 -5.22 36.78
N PHE A 225 -5.77 -4.91 36.32
CA PHE A 225 -6.06 -4.67 34.90
C PHE A 225 -6.00 -3.19 34.49
N ARG A 226 -5.65 -2.27 35.41
CA ARG A 226 -5.55 -0.84 35.11
C ARG A 226 -4.50 -0.58 34.02
N TYR A 227 -4.87 0.22 33.02
CA TYR A 227 -4.08 0.48 31.81
C TYR A 227 -3.83 -0.77 30.94
N GLY A 228 -4.65 -1.80 31.14
CA GLY A 228 -4.67 -3.03 30.36
C GLY A 228 -5.63 -2.95 29.18
N LEU A 229 -6.00 -4.11 28.66
CA LEU A 229 -6.92 -4.23 27.53
C LEU A 229 -8.08 -5.14 27.91
N ALA A 230 -9.30 -4.71 27.61
CA ALA A 230 -10.49 -5.54 27.62
C ALA A 230 -10.84 -5.92 26.18
N THR A 231 -10.83 -7.21 25.87
CA THR A 231 -11.19 -7.76 24.57
C THR A 231 -12.48 -8.56 24.70
N TRP A 232 -13.53 -8.14 24.02
CA TRP A 232 -14.84 -8.79 24.07
C TRP A 232 -14.80 -10.16 23.37
N GLN A 233 -15.31 -11.18 24.06
CA GLN A 233 -15.32 -12.57 23.59
C GLN A 233 -16.71 -13.03 23.16
N SER A 234 -17.75 -12.27 23.48
CA SER A 234 -19.13 -12.51 23.06
C SER A 234 -19.91 -11.22 22.83
N GLY A 235 -21.17 -11.36 22.41
CA GLY A 235 -22.08 -10.24 22.20
C GLY A 235 -21.82 -9.46 20.92
N VAL A 236 -22.48 -8.31 20.79
CA VAL A 236 -22.36 -7.42 19.61
C VAL A 236 -20.95 -6.87 19.42
N ASN A 237 -20.18 -6.77 20.51
CA ASN A 237 -18.83 -6.23 20.53
C ASN A 237 -17.74 -7.29 20.30
N THR A 238 -18.07 -8.54 19.96
CA THR A 238 -17.10 -9.64 19.81
C THR A 238 -15.88 -9.24 18.98
N GLY A 239 -14.68 -9.44 19.52
CA GLY A 239 -13.40 -9.11 18.90
C GLY A 239 -12.95 -7.65 19.06
N VAL A 240 -13.82 -6.75 19.51
CA VAL A 240 -13.46 -5.36 19.80
C VAL A 240 -12.61 -5.31 21.07
N SER A 241 -11.57 -4.48 21.05
CA SER A 241 -10.68 -4.27 22.20
C SER A 241 -10.66 -2.80 22.62
N VAL A 242 -10.67 -2.55 23.92
CA VAL A 242 -10.69 -1.21 24.52
C VAL A 242 -9.79 -1.17 25.75
N ALA A 243 -9.09 -0.05 25.95
CA ALA A 243 -8.21 0.10 27.11
C ALA A 243 -9.01 0.19 28.41
N VAL A 244 -8.50 -0.45 29.46
CA VAL A 244 -9.07 -0.37 30.81
C VAL A 244 -8.48 0.86 31.51
N LEU A 245 -9.33 1.83 31.85
CA LEU A 245 -8.93 3.02 32.62
C LEU A 245 -8.75 2.67 34.09
N ASN A 246 -9.66 1.89 34.66
CA ASN A 246 -9.61 1.50 36.06
C ASN A 246 -10.20 0.11 36.31
N HIS A 247 -9.68 -0.55 37.34
CA HIS A 247 -10.14 -1.85 37.83
C HIS A 247 -10.27 -1.73 39.34
N THR A 248 -11.51 -1.73 39.84
CA THR A 248 -11.81 -1.51 41.27
C THR A 248 -12.56 -2.69 41.84
N ARG A 249 -12.05 -3.30 42.91
CA ARG A 249 -12.76 -4.37 43.62
C ARG A 249 -13.82 -3.80 44.56
N HIS A 250 -14.99 -4.41 44.57
CA HIS A 250 -16.06 -4.17 45.54
C HIS A 250 -16.47 -5.50 46.18
N ASP A 251 -17.24 -5.43 47.28
CA ASP A 251 -17.70 -6.62 48.00
C ASP A 251 -18.73 -7.45 47.19
N ASP A 252 -19.45 -6.81 46.26
CA ASP A 252 -20.53 -7.38 45.45
C ASP A 252 -20.15 -7.62 43.98
N GLY A 253 -18.87 -7.48 43.63
CA GLY A 253 -18.35 -7.67 42.28
C GLY A 253 -17.19 -6.74 41.97
N THR A 254 -16.76 -6.72 40.71
CA THR A 254 -15.64 -5.89 40.28
C THR A 254 -16.11 -4.81 39.30
N GLU A 255 -15.64 -3.58 39.49
CA GLU A 255 -15.83 -2.49 38.52
C GLU A 255 -14.72 -2.49 37.48
N ILE A 256 -15.10 -2.41 36.22
CA ILE A 256 -14.20 -2.09 35.12
C ILE A 256 -14.65 -0.78 34.50
N GLU A 257 -13.76 0.20 34.50
CA GLU A 257 -13.94 1.46 33.78
C GLU A 257 -13.08 1.42 32.52
N LEU A 258 -13.72 1.64 31.37
CA LEU A 258 -13.11 1.67 30.06
C LEU A 258 -12.64 3.10 29.73
N TRP A 259 -11.54 3.21 28.99
CA TRP A 259 -10.99 4.51 28.57
C TRP A 259 -11.95 5.32 27.69
N SER A 260 -12.81 4.64 26.94
CA SER A 260 -13.82 5.27 26.11
C SER A 260 -15.09 4.42 26.11
N PRO A 261 -16.27 5.05 26.00
CA PRO A 261 -17.50 4.31 25.89
C PRO A 261 -17.52 3.47 24.61
N MET A 262 -18.10 2.28 24.69
CA MET A 262 -18.32 1.43 23.52
C MET A 262 -19.32 2.07 22.56
N ALA A 263 -19.10 1.87 21.25
CA ALA A 263 -20.02 2.36 20.23
C ALA A 263 -21.39 1.66 20.33
N ASP A 264 -21.37 0.34 20.48
CA ASP A 264 -22.54 -0.47 20.81
C ASP A 264 -22.51 -0.81 22.30
N ALA A 265 -23.61 -0.55 23.00
CA ALA A 265 -23.70 -0.77 24.44
C ALA A 265 -23.56 -2.27 24.78
N PRO A 266 -22.62 -2.65 25.68
CA PRO A 266 -22.55 -4.03 26.17
C PRO A 266 -23.82 -4.46 26.88
N GLN A 267 -24.07 -5.76 26.95
CA GLN A 267 -25.22 -6.35 27.62
C GLN A 267 -24.78 -7.22 28.81
N GLU A 268 -25.68 -7.39 29.78
CA GLU A 268 -25.49 -8.36 30.85
C GLU A 268 -25.36 -9.77 30.27
N GLY A 269 -24.40 -10.55 30.78
CA GLY A 269 -24.03 -11.85 30.26
C GLY A 269 -22.93 -11.83 29.19
N ASP A 270 -22.58 -10.66 28.64
CA ASP A 270 -21.44 -10.57 27.72
C ASP A 270 -20.12 -10.90 28.44
N THR A 271 -19.21 -11.54 27.73
CA THR A 271 -17.92 -11.98 28.24
C THR A 271 -16.78 -11.19 27.62
N LEU A 272 -15.76 -10.91 28.43
CA LEU A 272 -14.55 -10.22 28.01
C LEU A 272 -13.31 -10.85 28.64
N GLN A 273 -12.22 -10.87 27.88
CA GLN A 273 -10.90 -11.18 28.38
C GLN A 273 -10.19 -9.87 28.76
N LEU A 274 -9.75 -9.78 30.01
CA LEU A 274 -8.93 -8.67 30.50
C LEU A 274 -7.47 -9.10 30.48
N THR A 275 -6.62 -8.29 29.86
CA THR A 275 -5.17 -8.42 29.86
C THR A 275 -4.57 -7.35 30.76
N SER A 276 -3.64 -7.75 31.63
CA SER A 276 -3.03 -6.89 32.63
C SER A 276 -2.37 -5.65 32.03
N GLY A 277 -2.45 -4.53 32.73
CA GLY A 277 -1.87 -3.27 32.28
C GLY A 277 -0.54 -2.92 32.92
N CYS A 278 0.12 -1.90 32.36
CA CYS A 278 1.39 -1.37 32.81
C CYS A 278 1.34 0.16 32.93
N ASP A 279 1.55 0.67 34.14
CA ASP A 279 1.64 2.10 34.49
C ASP A 279 2.96 2.76 34.06
N LYS A 280 3.84 1.98 33.43
CA LYS A 280 5.19 2.35 32.96
C LYS A 280 6.19 2.66 34.09
N THR A 281 5.90 2.31 35.35
CA THR A 281 6.84 2.53 36.45
C THR A 281 7.83 1.37 36.58
N PHE A 282 9.01 1.67 37.11
CA PHE A 282 10.05 0.66 37.33
C PHE A 282 9.62 -0.38 38.38
N LYS A 283 8.92 0.08 39.42
CA LYS A 283 8.34 -0.78 40.46
C LYS A 283 7.43 -1.85 39.86
N THR A 284 6.44 -1.45 39.06
CA THR A 284 5.52 -2.39 38.40
C THR A 284 6.26 -3.32 37.45
N CYS A 285 7.22 -2.81 36.67
CA CYS A 285 8.02 -3.64 35.77
C CYS A 285 8.81 -4.74 36.51
N ARG A 286 9.33 -4.43 37.70
CA ARG A 286 10.05 -5.37 38.56
C ARG A 286 9.11 -6.36 39.26
N GLU A 287 8.07 -5.86 39.91
CA GLU A 287 7.27 -6.65 40.84
C GLU A 287 6.19 -7.46 40.12
N LYS A 288 5.51 -6.86 39.14
CA LYS A 288 4.42 -7.52 38.41
C LYS A 288 4.89 -8.38 37.24
N PHE A 289 5.94 -7.93 36.56
CA PHE A 289 6.38 -8.56 35.30
C PHE A 289 7.78 -9.17 35.35
N ALA A 290 8.53 -8.99 36.45
CA ALA A 290 9.92 -9.45 36.59
C ALA A 290 10.82 -9.09 35.39
N ASN A 291 10.59 -7.94 34.74
CA ASN A 291 11.12 -7.65 33.40
C ASN A 291 12.04 -6.41 33.35
N VAL A 292 12.79 -6.17 34.43
CA VAL A 292 13.66 -4.99 34.57
C VAL A 292 14.73 -4.89 33.48
N LEU A 293 15.22 -6.02 32.95
CA LEU A 293 16.21 -6.05 31.87
C LEU A 293 15.72 -5.42 30.57
N ASN A 294 14.40 -5.45 30.34
CA ASN A 294 13.77 -4.84 29.19
C ASN A 294 13.09 -3.51 29.52
N PHE A 295 13.29 -2.96 30.72
CA PHE A 295 12.80 -1.62 31.05
C PHE A 295 13.47 -0.57 30.15
N LYS A 296 12.66 0.27 29.51
CA LYS A 296 13.13 1.29 28.58
C LYS A 296 12.98 2.72 29.10
N GLY A 297 12.80 2.89 30.41
CA GLY A 297 12.92 4.18 31.08
C GLY A 297 14.28 4.35 31.76
N PHE A 298 14.45 5.48 32.43
CA PHE A 298 15.66 5.84 33.19
C PHE A 298 15.26 6.08 34.65
N PRO A 299 15.07 5.02 35.46
CA PRO A 299 14.40 5.14 36.76
C PRO A 299 15.18 6.03 37.74
N HIS A 300 16.50 6.01 37.66
CA HIS A 300 17.40 6.78 38.52
C HIS A 300 17.77 8.16 37.97
N LEU A 301 17.09 8.64 36.91
CA LEU A 301 17.38 9.94 36.31
C LEU A 301 17.12 11.07 37.35
N PRO A 302 18.15 11.83 37.75
CA PRO A 302 17.98 12.95 38.67
C PRO A 302 17.08 14.03 38.07
N GLY A 303 16.37 14.78 38.91
CA GLY A 303 15.57 15.92 38.47
C GLY A 303 16.45 17.12 38.08
N SER A 304 15.84 18.13 37.45
CA SER A 304 16.52 19.40 37.12
C SER A 304 17.15 20.04 38.34
N ASP A 305 16.50 19.98 39.49
CA ASP A 305 16.94 20.64 40.72
C ASP A 305 18.27 20.06 41.22
N PHE A 306 18.50 18.77 41.02
CA PHE A 306 19.78 18.15 41.32
C PHE A 306 20.87 18.56 40.31
N ALA A 307 20.53 18.71 39.03
CA ALA A 307 21.48 19.09 37.98
C ALA A 307 22.01 20.52 38.12
N TYR A 308 21.21 21.44 38.68
CA TYR A 308 21.60 22.82 38.97
C TYR A 308 22.03 23.04 40.43
N GLY A 309 21.99 22.00 41.26
CA GLY A 309 22.42 22.06 42.65
C GLY A 309 23.94 22.20 42.76
N TYR A 310 24.40 22.89 43.80
CA TYR A 310 25.80 22.92 44.20
C TYR A 310 25.98 22.14 45.50
N ALA A 311 27.17 21.56 45.70
CA ALA A 311 27.50 20.88 46.95
C ALA A 311 27.69 21.93 48.06
N GLY A 312 26.78 21.94 49.04
CA GLY A 312 26.88 22.77 50.25
C GLY A 312 27.43 21.99 51.45
N GLU A 313 27.94 22.70 52.45
CA GLU A 313 28.49 22.11 53.69
C GLU A 313 27.45 21.35 54.51
N ASN A 314 26.16 21.70 54.39
CA ASN A 314 25.05 21.10 55.15
C ASN A 314 24.34 19.95 54.40
N GLY A 315 25.00 19.29 53.44
CA GLY A 315 24.45 18.18 52.66
C GLY A 315 24.87 16.79 53.15
N LEU A 316 24.04 15.77 52.90
CA LEU A 316 24.42 14.36 53.06
C LEU A 316 25.27 13.94 51.85
N HIS A 317 26.57 13.70 52.06
CA HIS A 317 27.55 13.37 51.02
C HIS A 317 28.18 12.00 51.26
N ASP A 318 27.34 10.98 51.44
CA ASP A 318 27.74 9.61 51.85
C ASP A 318 27.87 8.63 50.67
N GLY A 319 27.55 9.07 49.45
CA GLY A 319 27.58 8.24 48.25
C GLY A 319 26.34 7.34 48.08
N ALA A 320 25.28 7.55 48.87
CA ALA A 320 24.02 6.82 48.70
C ALA A 320 23.30 7.19 47.38
N PRO A 321 22.39 6.34 46.88
CA PRO A 321 21.62 6.62 45.67
C PRO A 321 20.81 7.91 45.78
N VAL A 322 20.99 8.82 44.82
CA VAL A 322 20.26 10.10 44.74
C VAL A 322 18.77 9.88 44.42
N VAL A 323 18.46 8.87 43.61
CA VAL A 323 17.09 8.45 43.27
C VAL A 323 16.98 6.94 43.47
N PRO A 324 16.31 6.47 44.53
CA PRO A 324 16.13 5.04 44.80
C PRO A 324 15.17 4.37 43.79
#